data_AF-A0A1E7JAT2-F1
#
_entry.id   AF-A0A1E7JAT2-F1
#
_cell.length_a   1.000
_cell.length_b   1.000
_cell.length_c   1.000
_cell.angle_alpha   90.00
_cell.angle_beta   90.00
_cell.angle_gamma   90.00
#
_symmetry.space_group_name_H-M   'P 1'
#
loop_
_entity.id
_entity.type
_entity.pdbx_description
1 polymer ?
#
loop_
_entity_poly.entity_id
_entity_poly.type
_entity_poly.pdbx_seq_one_letter_code
_entity_poly.pdbx_strand_id
1 'polypeptide(L)'
;MMPRLGKKYQIEFNVTSKPNADYITDEYFELDLPVAPAVMVGDEIVVEGTDISEHELEIFICRHLGLPEPEQPKKGMLNRLLGK
;
A
#
# COMPACT_ATOMS: atom_id res chain seq x y z
N MET A 1 -6.12 3.63 4.56
CA MET A 1 -6.80 4.29 3.40
C MET A 1 -5.97 4.00 2.16
N MET A 2 -6.57 3.72 1.00
CA MET A 2 -5.81 3.45 -0.22
C MET A 2 -4.99 4.68 -0.63
N PRO A 3 -3.68 4.54 -0.89
CA PRO A 3 -2.79 5.63 -1.27
C PRO A 3 -3.24 6.38 -2.53
N ARG A 4 -2.89 7.67 -2.67
CA ARG A 4 -3.31 8.51 -3.82
C ARG A 4 -2.59 8.15 -5.13
N LEU A 5 -1.84 7.05 -5.14
CA LEU A 5 -0.93 6.62 -6.20
C LEU A 5 -1.65 6.30 -7.51
N GLY A 6 -2.91 5.86 -7.48
CA GLY A 6 -3.70 5.64 -8.70
C GLY A 6 -3.98 6.89 -9.55
N LYS A 7 -3.75 8.10 -9.00
CA LYS A 7 -3.78 9.35 -9.78
C LYS A 7 -2.41 9.71 -10.36
N LYS A 8 -1.32 9.27 -9.70
CA LYS A 8 0.06 9.59 -10.07
C LYS A 8 0.55 8.66 -11.18
N TYR A 9 0.20 7.38 -11.10
CA TYR A 9 0.52 6.38 -12.10
C TYR A 9 -0.75 5.98 -12.84
N GLN A 10 -0.64 5.76 -14.15
CA GLN A 10 -1.74 5.25 -14.95
C GLN A 10 -1.85 3.74 -14.76
N ILE A 11 -2.33 3.33 -13.57
CA ILE A 11 -2.48 1.93 -13.16
C ILE A 11 -3.95 1.60 -12.94
N GLU A 12 -4.31 0.36 -13.23
CA GLU A 12 -5.58 -0.21 -12.80
C GLU A 12 -5.46 -0.66 -11.34
N PHE A 13 -6.51 -0.45 -10.55
CA PHE A 13 -6.57 -0.93 -9.18
C PHE A 13 -7.94 -1.51 -8.90
N ASN A 14 -7.97 -2.60 -8.13
CA ASN A 14 -9.19 -3.20 -7.60
C ASN A 14 -9.18 -3.07 -6.08
N VAL A 15 -10.31 -2.69 -5.48
CA VAL A 15 -10.46 -2.62 -4.03
C VAL A 15 -11.59 -3.53 -3.61
N THR A 16 -11.25 -4.56 -2.86
CA THR A 16 -12.22 -5.37 -2.13
C THR A 16 -12.20 -4.96 -0.66
N SER A 17 -13.33 -4.50 -0.15
CA SER A 17 -13.48 -4.12 1.26
C SER A 17 -14.74 -4.77 1.82
N LYS A 18 -14.58 -5.52 2.90
CA LYS A 18 -15.64 -6.14 3.69
C LYS A 18 -15.51 -5.75 5.16
N PRO A 19 -16.54 -5.95 5.99
CA PRO A 19 -16.40 -5.89 7.44
C PRO A 19 -15.28 -6.83 7.93
N ASN A 20 -14.60 -6.44 9.01
CA ASN A 20 -13.51 -7.24 9.58
C ASN A 20 -13.93 -8.67 9.92
N ALA A 21 -15.17 -8.86 10.42
CA ALA A 21 -15.71 -10.17 10.74
C ALA A 21 -15.74 -11.14 9.54
N ASP A 22 -15.92 -10.62 8.32
CA ASP A 22 -16.00 -11.43 7.09
C ASP A 22 -14.62 -11.88 6.59
N TYR A 23 -13.53 -11.34 7.15
CA TYR A 23 -12.15 -11.72 6.85
C TYR A 23 -11.58 -12.75 7.84
N ILE A 24 -12.30 -13.03 8.93
CA ILE A 24 -11.87 -13.94 10.01
C ILE A 24 -12.82 -15.16 10.06
N THR A 25 -13.38 -15.54 8.91
CA THR A 25 -14.20 -16.76 8.80
C THR A 25 -13.42 -17.86 8.09
N ASP A 26 -13.69 -19.11 8.44
CA ASP A 26 -13.06 -20.28 7.82
C ASP A 26 -13.25 -20.25 6.29
N GLU A 27 -14.42 -19.81 5.80
CA GLU A 27 -14.69 -19.68 4.37
C GLU A 27 -13.79 -18.66 3.67
N TYR A 28 -13.36 -17.60 4.36
CA TYR A 28 -12.40 -16.65 3.77
C TYR A 28 -11.01 -17.26 3.67
N PHE A 29 -10.58 -18.01 4.69
CA PHE A 29 -9.29 -18.71 4.68
C PHE A 29 -9.22 -19.78 3.58
N GLU A 30 -10.36 -20.37 3.20
CA GLU A 30 -10.45 -21.31 2.08
C GLU A 30 -10.28 -20.66 0.69
N LEU A 31 -10.38 -19.33 0.58
CA LEU A 31 -10.26 -18.63 -0.72
C LEU A 31 -8.82 -18.52 -1.24
N ASP A 32 -7.82 -18.99 -0.45
CA ASP A 32 -6.39 -18.86 -0.76
C ASP A 32 -5.98 -17.40 -1.08
N LEU A 33 -6.69 -16.45 -0.47
CA LEU A 33 -6.41 -15.03 -0.55
C LEU A 33 -5.47 -14.60 0.58
N PRO A 34 -4.65 -13.56 0.38
CA PRO A 34 -3.80 -13.04 1.44
C PRO A 34 -4.61 -12.54 2.63
N VAL A 35 -3.97 -12.61 3.80
CA VAL A 35 -4.59 -12.18 5.06
C VAL A 35 -4.84 -10.68 5.02
N ALA A 36 -6.11 -10.29 5.15
CA ALA A 36 -6.48 -8.88 5.18
C ALA A 36 -6.01 -8.20 6.50
N PRO A 37 -5.61 -6.91 6.47
CA PRO A 37 -5.43 -6.08 5.30
C PRO A 37 -4.24 -6.54 4.45
N ALA A 38 -4.41 -6.54 3.13
CA ALA A 38 -3.39 -6.94 2.18
C ALA A 38 -3.33 -5.98 0.99
N VAL A 39 -2.14 -5.85 0.40
CA VAL A 39 -1.94 -5.14 -0.87
C VAL A 39 -1.10 -6.01 -1.80
N MET A 40 -1.56 -6.11 -3.04
CA MET A 40 -0.85 -6.80 -4.13
C MET A 40 -0.51 -5.81 -5.24
N VAL A 41 0.63 -6.02 -5.90
CA VAL A 41 1.04 -5.28 -7.11
C VAL A 41 1.32 -6.32 -8.20
N GLY A 42 0.45 -6.38 -9.21
CA GLY A 42 0.41 -7.53 -10.12
C GLY A 42 0.04 -8.79 -9.34
N ASP A 43 0.84 -9.84 -9.51
CA ASP A 43 0.65 -11.13 -8.80
C ASP A 43 1.48 -11.24 -7.50
N GLU A 44 2.16 -10.16 -7.08
CA GLU A 44 3.04 -10.15 -5.90
C GLU A 44 2.31 -9.59 -4.68
N ILE A 45 2.34 -10.32 -3.55
CA ILE A 45 1.89 -9.85 -2.24
C ILE A 45 2.95 -8.91 -1.68
N VAL A 46 2.58 -7.64 -1.51
CA VAL A 46 3.48 -6.60 -0.99
C VAL A 46 3.39 -6.50 0.53
N VAL A 47 2.19 -6.67 1.08
CA VAL A 47 1.93 -6.70 2.52
C VAL A 47 0.68 -7.54 2.80
N GLU A 48 0.67 -8.22 3.93
CA GLU A 48 -0.48 -8.95 4.46
C GLU A 48 -0.53 -8.83 5.99
N GLY A 49 -1.74 -8.84 6.54
CA GLY A 49 -1.99 -8.73 7.99
C GLY A 49 -1.58 -7.40 8.65
N THR A 50 -1.02 -6.45 7.90
CA THR A 50 -0.58 -5.15 8.40
C THR A 50 -0.75 -4.05 7.35
N ASP A 51 -0.64 -2.79 7.79
CA ASP A 51 -0.67 -1.62 6.92
C ASP A 51 0.69 -1.39 6.23
N ILE A 52 0.68 -0.61 5.15
CA ILE A 52 1.87 -0.22 4.37
C ILE A 52 1.89 1.30 4.16
N SER A 53 3.08 1.91 4.19
CA SER A 53 3.20 3.34 3.88
C SER A 53 3.03 3.62 2.38
N GLU A 54 2.54 4.82 2.04
CA GLU A 54 2.41 5.24 0.63
C GLU A 54 3.75 5.19 -0.11
N HIS A 55 4.85 5.54 0.56
CA HIS A 55 6.21 5.48 -0.01
C HIS A 55 6.66 4.05 -0.31
N GLU A 56 6.44 3.13 0.64
CA GLU A 56 6.77 1.72 0.43
C GLU A 56 5.97 1.14 -0.74
N LEU A 57 4.66 1.36 -0.78
CA LEU A 57 3.82 0.89 -1.89
C LEU A 57 4.27 1.49 -3.23
N GLU A 58 4.65 2.77 -3.25
CA GLU A 58 5.12 3.45 -4.45
C GLU A 58 6.42 2.85 -5.00
N ILE A 59 7.34 2.39 -4.14
CA ILE A 59 8.54 1.67 -4.58
C ILE A 59 8.16 0.41 -5.37
N PHE A 60 7.22 -0.41 -4.87
CA PHE A 60 6.76 -1.61 -5.56
C PHE A 60 6.09 -1.29 -6.90
N ILE A 61 5.26 -0.25 -6.94
CA ILE A 61 4.65 0.22 -8.19
C ILE A 61 5.70 0.66 -9.20
N CYS A 62 6.67 1.50 -8.80
CA CYS A 62 7.75 1.94 -9.69
C CYS A 62 8.54 0.76 -10.25
N ARG A 63 8.90 -0.20 -9.40
CA ARG A 63 9.62 -1.42 -9.82
C ARG A 63 8.83 -2.20 -10.86
N HIS A 64 7.53 -2.41 -10.64
CA HIS A 64 6.67 -3.16 -11.56
C HIS A 64 6.46 -2.43 -12.90
N LEU A 65 6.47 -1.09 -12.88
CA LEU A 65 6.38 -0.25 -14.08
C LEU A 65 7.72 -0.01 -14.78
N GLY A 66 8.84 -0.50 -14.24
CA GLY A 66 10.19 -0.23 -14.77
C GLY A 66 10.62 1.24 -14.63
N LEU A 67 10.03 1.96 -13.67
CA LEU A 67 10.32 3.36 -13.36
C LEU A 67 11.39 3.47 -12.26
N PRO A 68 12.11 4.60 -12.16
CA PRO A 68 13.02 4.84 -11.05
C PRO A 68 12.27 4.86 -9.71
N GLU A 69 12.94 4.43 -8.65
CA GLU A 69 12.37 4.49 -7.29
C GLU A 69 12.00 5.94 -6.92
N PRO A 70 10.88 6.14 -6.19
CA PRO A 70 10.45 7.46 -5.77
C PRO A 70 11.44 8.11 -4.80
N GLU A 71 11.54 9.44 -4.84
CA GLU A 71 12.31 10.18 -3.83
C GLU A 71 11.76 9.91 -2.43
N GLN A 72 12.66 9.72 -1.46
CA GLN A 72 12.28 9.59 -0.06
C GLN A 72 11.50 10.83 0.39
N PRO A 73 10.35 10.68 1.08
CA PRO A 73 9.57 11.81 1.55
C PRO A 73 10.44 12.67 2.47
N LYS A 74 10.64 13.93 2.09
CA LYS A 74 11.41 14.90 2.89
C LYS A 74 10.71 15.07 4.24
N LYS A 75 11.23 14.44 5.29
CA LYS A 75 10.83 14.72 6.68
C LYS A 75 10.87 16.24 6.88
N GLY A 76 9.74 16.82 7.29
CA GLY A 76 9.53 18.26 7.28
C GLY A 76 10.70 19.06 7.87
N MET A 77 11.31 19.90 7.04
CA MET A 77 12.28 20.91 7.47
C MET A 77 11.60 22.09 8.18
N LEU A 78 10.75 21.84 9.19
CA LEU A 78 9.95 22.90 9.83
C LEU A 78 9.96 22.93 11.37
N ASN A 79 10.86 22.23 12.06
CA ASN A 79 10.86 22.23 13.55
C ASN A 79 12.18 22.55 14.26
N ARG A 80 13.15 23.23 13.62
CA ARG A 80 14.41 23.59 14.32
C ARG A 80 14.91 25.02 14.10
N LEU A 81 14.01 25.97 13.86
CA LEU A 81 14.41 27.38 13.75
C LEU A 81 13.43 28.39 14.35
N LEU A 82 12.58 27.99 15.30
CA LEU A 82 11.82 28.88 16.18
C LEU A 82 12.03 28.39 17.62
N GLY A 83 13.06 28.94 18.26
CA GLY A 83 13.47 28.63 19.62
C GLY A 83 14.66 29.50 20.00
N LYS A 84 14.47 30.81 19.91
CA LYS A 84 15.20 31.79 20.71
C LYS A 84 14.51 31.91 22.05
#